data_AF-A0A3N1PH31-F1
#
_entry.id   AF-A0A3N1PH31-F1
#
_cell.length_a   1.000
_cell.length_b   1.000
_cell.length_c   1.000
_cell.angle_alpha   90.00
_cell.angle_beta   90.00
_cell.angle_gamma   90.00
#
_symmetry.space_group_name_H-M   'P 1'
#
loop_
_entity.id
_entity.type
_entity.pdbx_description
1 polymer ?
#
loop_
_entity_poly.entity_id
_entity_poly.type
_entity_poly.pdbx_seq_one_letter_code
_entity_poly.pdbx_strand_id
1 'polypeptide(L)'
;MRFFSDNLEVTDSLGNTYVFASRGNAVGLQLLGEANSVSQYDLPQLLDRLPTYSFNELLQFWRNQSPLPYALCDSQAERQLVEAVKSGDLCIFQVTDGLEATLSSATAANTVTSAATPAAAGAPPRQQTQQSSAAPEPIVATRPAESKAEVVQEDHSGNRNKVTEVESKANPNKLTTANRIAKLDSEGHAPIRHGGPNRVTDLQLEDRAMKGFDPASGTAYDAFNKFPDGSPKPHKVGRNATAFISDDVLLKADDFARDSTQFKKNVAAARTNGDMFVDPVELPLQDVFGSDYQSHVRGVTRLGSKKNPTGHIPTDFTDGTIKAIYKLDENGNVSLHTLYPNPKL
;
A
#
# COMPACT_ATOMS: atom_id res chain seq x y z
N MET A 1 -0.42 -3.76 14.53
CA MET A 1 0.48 -2.63 14.19
C MET A 1 0.35 -1.57 15.27
N ARG A 2 1.36 -1.42 16.13
CA ARG A 2 1.44 -0.35 17.14
C ARG A 2 2.62 0.53 16.77
N PHE A 3 2.36 1.80 16.49
CA PHE A 3 3.43 2.78 16.34
C PHE A 3 3.89 3.19 17.74
N PHE A 4 5.06 2.71 18.17
CA PHE A 4 5.90 3.55 19.01
C PHE A 4 6.41 4.64 18.08
N SER A 5 6.25 5.93 18.42
CA SER A 5 6.43 7.06 17.49
C SER A 5 7.74 7.06 16.71
N ASP A 6 8.74 6.29 17.16
CA ASP A 6 10.09 6.33 16.62
C ASP A 6 10.69 4.94 16.30
N ASN A 7 9.89 3.87 16.34
CA ASN A 7 10.32 2.51 15.99
C ASN A 7 9.43 1.93 14.89
N LEU A 8 10.01 1.10 14.02
CA LEU A 8 9.26 0.33 13.02
C LEU A 8 9.25 -1.15 13.38
N GLU A 9 8.05 -1.74 13.42
CA GLU A 9 7.86 -3.17 13.57
C GLU A 9 7.58 -3.80 12.20
N VAL A 10 8.38 -4.79 11.78
CA VAL A 10 8.18 -5.54 10.54
C VAL A 10 8.15 -7.03 10.82
N THR A 11 7.38 -7.78 10.04
CA THR A 11 7.31 -9.24 10.15
C THR A 11 7.87 -9.88 8.88
N ASP A 12 8.80 -10.83 9.03
CA ASP A 12 9.38 -11.55 7.89
C ASP A 12 8.40 -12.59 7.33
N SER A 13 8.77 -13.19 6.19
CA SER A 13 7.99 -14.25 5.54
C SER A 13 7.85 -15.55 6.35
N LEU A 14 8.63 -15.70 7.43
CA LEU A 14 8.56 -16.84 8.35
C LEU A 14 7.69 -16.54 9.59
N GLY A 15 7.14 -15.33 9.70
CA GLY A 15 6.34 -14.89 10.83
C GLY A 15 7.15 -14.35 12.01
N ASN A 16 8.46 -14.16 11.86
CA ASN A 16 9.28 -13.52 12.88
C ASN A 16 9.09 -12.00 12.84
N THR A 17 8.82 -11.39 13.99
CA THR A 17 8.68 -9.94 14.10
C THR A 17 10.00 -9.31 14.53
N TYR A 18 10.34 -8.18 13.93
CA TYR A 18 11.55 -7.41 14.17
C TYR A 18 11.20 -5.95 14.44
N VAL A 19 11.87 -5.34 15.41
CA VAL A 19 11.76 -3.91 15.73
C VAL A 19 13.04 -3.20 15.30
N PHE A 20 12.88 -2.21 14.45
CA PHE A 20 13.92 -1.31 13.98
C PHE A 20 13.82 0.01 14.75
N ALA A 21 14.91 0.42 15.38
CA ALA A 21 14.96 1.62 16.21
C ALA A 21 16.24 2.42 15.93
N SER A 22 16.15 3.74 15.85
CA SER A 22 17.36 4.58 15.77
C SER A 22 18.14 4.53 17.09
N ARG A 23 19.44 4.80 17.02
CA ARG A 23 20.35 4.76 18.18
C ARG A 23 19.87 5.58 19.38
N GLY A 24 19.27 6.76 19.14
CA GLY A 24 18.72 7.62 20.18
C GLY A 24 17.56 6.99 20.94
N ASN A 25 16.78 6.15 20.26
CA ASN A 25 15.60 5.48 20.81
C ASN A 25 15.89 4.06 21.30
N ALA A 26 17.04 3.50 20.91
CA ALA A 26 17.51 2.19 21.33
C ALA A 26 17.97 2.15 22.80
N VAL A 27 18.13 3.28 23.49
CA VAL A 27 18.62 3.32 24.88
C VAL A 27 17.70 2.55 25.84
N GLY A 28 16.38 2.56 25.61
CA GLY A 28 15.43 1.73 26.37
C GLY A 28 15.44 0.25 25.95
N LEU A 29 15.85 -0.04 24.71
CA LEU A 29 15.90 -1.39 24.13
C LEU A 29 17.21 -2.12 24.48
N GLN A 30 18.30 -1.39 24.73
CA GLN A 30 19.57 -1.95 25.19
C GLN A 30 19.44 -2.66 26.55
N LEU A 31 18.48 -2.24 27.38
CA LEU A 31 18.13 -2.91 28.65
C LEU A 31 17.44 -4.28 28.44
N LEU A 32 16.97 -4.58 27.23
CA LEU A 32 16.32 -5.84 26.86
C LEU A 32 17.32 -6.95 26.47
N GLY A 33 18.63 -6.65 26.57
CA GLY A 33 19.72 -7.61 26.48
C GLY A 33 20.26 -7.83 25.07
N GLU A 34 21.58 -8.02 24.98
CA GLU A 34 22.34 -8.37 23.76
C GLU A 34 21.84 -9.68 23.09
N ALA A 35 21.04 -10.48 23.78
CA ALA A 35 20.58 -11.80 23.34
C ALA A 35 19.61 -11.78 22.14
N ASN A 36 19.00 -10.63 21.82
CA ASN A 36 17.99 -10.51 20.76
C ASN A 36 18.37 -9.52 19.65
N SER A 37 19.59 -8.99 19.66
CA SER A 37 20.07 -8.13 18.57
C SER A 37 20.38 -9.00 17.36
N VAL A 38 19.79 -8.67 16.21
CA VAL A 38 20.15 -9.32 14.94
C VAL A 38 21.59 -8.96 14.62
N SER A 39 22.44 -9.96 14.44
CA SER A 39 23.83 -9.74 14.07
C SER A 39 23.91 -8.98 12.75
N GLN A 40 24.88 -8.08 12.62
CA GLN A 40 25.17 -7.41 11.34
C GLN A 40 25.38 -8.39 10.18
N TYR A 41 25.82 -9.62 10.48
CA TYR A 41 26.03 -10.68 9.50
C TYR A 41 24.74 -11.34 9.02
N ASP A 42 23.67 -11.24 9.81
CA ASP A 42 22.35 -11.84 9.51
C ASP A 42 21.44 -10.84 8.79
N LEU A 43 21.82 -9.56 8.72
CA LEU A 43 21.00 -8.51 8.12
C LEU A 43 20.66 -8.78 6.65
N PRO A 44 21.58 -9.15 5.75
CA PRO A 44 21.21 -9.44 4.36
C PRO A 44 20.14 -10.54 4.26
N GLN A 45 20.29 -11.60 5.06
CA GLN A 45 19.33 -12.71 5.11
C GLN A 45 18.00 -12.30 5.73
N LEU A 46 18.00 -11.36 6.67
CA LEU A 46 16.78 -10.75 7.19
C LEU A 46 16.07 -9.95 6.09
N LEU A 47 16.79 -9.07 5.39
CA LEU A 47 16.23 -8.23 4.34
C LEU A 47 15.64 -9.08 3.20
N ASP A 48 16.33 -10.15 2.80
CA ASP A 48 15.85 -11.11 1.80
C ASP A 48 14.56 -11.85 2.24
N ARG A 49 14.35 -11.99 3.55
CA ARG A 49 13.14 -12.63 4.11
C ARG A 49 11.98 -11.66 4.31
N LEU A 50 12.21 -10.35 4.27
CA LEU A 50 11.14 -9.37 4.41
C LEU A 50 10.23 -9.39 3.18
N PRO A 51 8.90 -9.48 3.36
CA PRO A 51 7.97 -9.23 2.27
C PRO A 51 8.24 -7.84 1.66
N THR A 52 8.00 -7.68 0.36
CA THR A 52 8.25 -6.41 -0.36
C THR A 52 7.63 -5.21 0.34
N TYR A 53 6.43 -5.35 0.92
CA TYR A 53 5.80 -4.31 1.71
C TYR A 53 6.63 -3.91 2.94
N SER A 54 6.98 -4.89 3.78
CA SER A 54 7.76 -4.66 5.00
C SER A 54 9.13 -4.09 4.71
N PHE A 55 9.76 -4.52 3.61
CA PHE A 55 11.02 -3.93 3.16
C PHE A 55 10.84 -2.46 2.73
N ASN A 56 9.78 -2.14 2.00
CA ASN A 56 9.49 -0.75 1.61
C ASN A 56 9.16 0.14 2.81
N GLU A 57 8.41 -0.36 3.80
CA GLU A 57 8.18 0.35 5.06
C GLU A 57 9.50 0.62 5.78
N LEU A 58 10.40 -0.36 5.81
CA LEU A 58 11.72 -0.22 6.38
C LEU A 58 12.56 0.85 5.67
N LEU A 59 12.58 0.85 4.34
CA LEU A 59 13.25 1.88 3.57
C LEU A 59 12.63 3.27 3.81
N GLN A 60 11.31 3.37 3.90
CA GLN A 60 10.61 4.62 4.17
C GLN A 60 10.90 5.14 5.58
N PHE A 61 10.85 4.26 6.59
CA PHE A 61 11.24 4.57 7.96
C PHE A 61 12.65 5.11 8.01
N TRP A 62 13.61 4.44 7.37
CA TRP A 62 15.00 4.89 7.34
C TRP A 62 15.18 6.24 6.62
N ARG A 63 14.48 6.45 5.49
CA ARG A 63 14.48 7.73 4.78
C ARG A 63 13.99 8.89 5.64
N ASN A 64 12.99 8.66 6.49
CA ASN A 64 12.46 9.67 7.39
C ASN A 64 13.40 10.00 8.56
N GLN A 65 14.27 9.06 8.94
CA GLN A 65 15.25 9.22 10.03
C GLN A 65 16.60 9.76 9.53
N SER A 66 16.92 9.56 8.25
CA SER A 66 18.19 9.98 7.67
C SER A 66 18.19 11.49 7.38
N PRO A 67 19.24 12.23 7.79
CA PRO A 67 19.38 13.65 7.46
C PRO A 67 19.74 13.91 5.98
N LEU A 68 19.94 12.85 5.19
CA LEU A 68 20.31 12.97 3.79
C LEU A 68 19.07 13.28 2.92
N PRO A 69 19.23 14.09 1.86
CA PRO A 69 18.12 14.50 1.02
C PRO A 69 17.41 13.29 0.37
N TYR A 70 16.08 13.37 0.29
CA TYR A 70 15.08 12.39 -0.16
C TYR A 70 15.29 11.70 -1.53
N ALA A 71 16.45 11.79 -2.17
CA ALA A 71 16.72 11.37 -3.54
C ALA A 71 17.56 10.09 -3.66
N LEU A 72 17.48 9.17 -2.70
CA LEU A 72 18.20 7.89 -2.78
C LEU A 72 17.34 6.85 -3.48
N CYS A 73 17.87 6.24 -4.55
CA CYS A 73 17.26 5.05 -5.13
C CYS A 73 17.28 3.87 -4.15
N ASP A 74 16.44 2.86 -4.34
CA ASP A 74 16.28 1.77 -3.35
C ASP A 74 17.61 1.05 -3.04
N SER A 75 18.45 0.81 -4.05
CA SER A 75 19.78 0.21 -3.84
C SER A 75 20.77 1.09 -3.07
N GLN A 76 20.54 2.41 -3.02
CA GLN A 76 21.32 3.32 -2.16
C GLN A 76 20.72 3.38 -0.76
N ALA A 77 19.39 3.39 -0.63
CA ALA A 77 18.70 3.37 0.66
C ALA A 77 19.00 2.07 1.42
N GLU A 78 19.00 0.92 0.73
CA GLU A 78 19.38 -0.38 1.28
C GLU A 78 20.84 -0.38 1.75
N ARG A 79 21.77 0.11 0.92
CA ARG A 79 23.17 0.26 1.34
C ARG A 79 23.33 1.14 2.57
N GLN A 80 22.59 2.25 2.63
CA GLN A 80 22.62 3.11 3.82
C GLN A 80 22.02 2.45 5.05
N LEU A 81 20.96 1.66 4.88
CA LEU A 81 20.38 0.89 5.97
C LEU A 81 21.39 -0.12 6.52
N VAL A 82 22.10 -0.82 5.64
CA VAL A 82 23.18 -1.75 6.03
C VAL A 82 24.31 -1.01 6.75
N GLU A 83 24.76 0.12 6.22
CA GLU A 83 25.80 0.93 6.88
C GLU A 83 25.32 1.50 8.23
N ALA A 84 24.06 1.89 8.37
CA ALA A 84 23.48 2.37 9.63
C ALA A 84 23.44 1.29 10.70
N VAL A 85 23.17 0.04 10.32
CA VAL A 85 23.25 -1.10 11.24
C VAL A 85 24.70 -1.35 11.65
N LYS A 86 25.65 -1.28 10.71
CA LYS A 86 27.08 -1.44 11.00
C LYS A 86 27.63 -0.33 11.90
N SER A 87 27.21 0.91 11.71
CA SER A 87 27.63 2.06 12.54
C SER A 87 26.93 2.09 13.90
N GLY A 88 25.89 1.27 14.09
CA GLY A 88 25.05 1.25 15.28
C GLY A 88 24.05 2.42 15.34
N ASP A 89 23.83 3.12 14.23
CA ASP A 89 22.83 4.19 14.10
C ASP A 89 21.40 3.63 13.99
N LEU A 90 21.27 2.39 13.50
CA LEU A 90 20.04 1.62 13.45
C LEU A 90 20.23 0.29 14.20
N CYS A 91 19.39 0.03 15.19
CA CYS A 91 19.37 -1.22 15.95
C CYS A 91 18.18 -2.07 15.52
N ILE A 92 18.39 -3.40 15.48
CA ILE A 92 17.38 -4.37 15.07
C ILE A 92 17.23 -5.43 16.16
N PHE A 93 16.00 -5.59 16.64
CA PHE A 93 15.67 -6.54 17.70
C PHE A 93 14.64 -7.53 17.19
N GLN A 94 14.91 -8.84 17.31
CA GLN A 94 13.86 -9.83 17.07
C GLN A 94 12.92 -9.88 18.28
N VAL A 95 11.62 -9.79 18.03
CA VAL A 95 10.59 -9.94 19.05
C VAL A 95 10.44 -11.42 19.36
N THR A 96 10.95 -11.83 20.52
CA THR A 96 10.75 -13.17 21.08
C THR A 96 9.71 -13.11 22.21
N ASP A 97 9.12 -14.26 22.56
CA ASP A 97 8.16 -14.37 23.66
C ASP A 97 8.76 -13.77 24.95
N GLY A 98 8.13 -12.71 25.47
CA GLY A 98 8.59 -11.95 26.64
C GLY A 98 9.09 -10.53 26.35
N LEU A 99 9.46 -10.22 25.10
CA LEU A 99 9.90 -8.87 24.73
C LEU A 99 8.74 -7.86 24.81
N GLU A 100 7.53 -8.23 24.40
CA GLU A 100 6.35 -7.36 24.47
C GLU A 100 6.01 -6.92 25.91
N ALA A 101 6.10 -7.83 26.87
CA ALA A 101 5.86 -7.54 28.29
C ALA A 101 6.91 -6.56 28.83
N THR A 102 8.16 -6.69 28.37
CA THR A 102 9.27 -5.86 28.82
C THR A 102 9.26 -4.49 28.15
N LEU A 103 8.91 -4.40 26.86
CA LEU A 103 8.67 -3.14 26.14
C LEU A 103 7.55 -2.34 26.80
N SER A 104 6.42 -2.99 27.10
CA SER A 104 5.28 -2.37 27.77
C SER A 104 5.66 -1.82 29.15
N SER A 105 6.57 -2.49 29.85
CA SER A 105 7.05 -2.08 31.18
C SER A 105 8.07 -0.93 31.13
N ALA A 106 8.95 -0.91 30.13
CA ALA A 106 9.96 0.15 29.95
C ALA A 106 9.32 1.50 29.57
N THR A 107 8.28 1.49 28.74
CA THR A 107 7.53 2.71 28.41
C THR A 107 6.84 3.30 29.64
N ALA A 108 6.30 2.45 30.53
CA ALA A 108 5.69 2.91 31.78
C ALA A 108 6.72 3.58 32.71
N ALA A 109 7.96 3.08 32.77
CA ALA A 109 9.02 3.67 33.59
C ALA A 109 9.49 5.04 33.09
N ASN A 110 9.66 5.23 31.78
CA ASN A 110 10.13 6.50 31.22
C ASN A 110 9.10 7.64 31.35
N THR A 111 7.80 7.31 31.39
CA THR A 111 6.74 8.32 31.57
C THR A 111 6.76 8.92 32.99
N VAL A 112 7.31 8.20 33.98
CA VAL A 112 7.38 8.64 35.39
C VAL A 112 8.57 9.58 35.64
N THR A 113 9.67 9.42 34.90
CA THR A 113 10.92 10.17 35.14
C THR A 113 10.92 11.58 34.53
N SER A 114 10.01 11.89 33.60
CA SER A 114 9.89 13.24 33.00
C SER A 114 9.05 14.24 33.84
N ALA A 115 8.57 13.85 35.03
CA ALA A 115 7.74 14.68 35.89
C ALA A 115 8.48 15.19 37.14
N ALA A 116 9.68 15.76 37.01
CA ALA A 116 10.31 16.52 38.11
C ALA A 116 11.45 17.44 37.66
N THR A 117 11.11 18.65 37.17
CA THR A 117 12.03 19.80 37.24
C THR A 117 11.24 21.06 37.62
N PRO A 118 11.53 21.71 38.77
CA PRO A 118 10.92 22.98 39.13
C PRO A 118 11.63 24.14 38.42
N ALA A 119 10.89 24.94 37.65
CA ALA A 119 11.39 26.16 37.02
C ALA A 119 11.29 27.36 37.99
N ALA A 120 12.41 28.05 38.19
CA ALA A 120 12.51 29.26 39.00
C ALA A 120 12.23 30.54 38.17
N ALA A 121 11.22 31.28 38.64
CA ALA A 121 10.99 32.72 38.66
C ALA A 121 11.61 33.68 37.60
N GLY A 122 10.73 34.45 36.94
CA GLY A 122 10.79 35.92 37.02
C GLY A 122 10.50 36.73 35.75
N ALA A 123 9.25 37.22 35.57
CA ALA A 123 8.91 38.59 35.11
C ALA A 123 7.38 38.83 35.05
N PRO A 124 6.87 40.05 35.37
CA PRO A 124 5.45 40.32 35.68
C PRO A 124 4.60 40.80 34.47
N PRO A 125 3.26 40.98 34.64
CA PRO A 125 2.29 40.83 33.55
C PRO A 125 1.94 42.13 32.84
N ARG A 126 1.60 42.03 31.55
CA ARG A 126 0.97 43.11 30.78
C ARG A 126 -0.49 42.75 30.53
N GLN A 127 -1.39 43.52 31.13
CA GLN A 127 -2.83 43.52 30.84
C GLN A 127 -3.07 44.07 29.44
N GLN A 128 -3.93 43.42 28.65
CA GLN A 128 -4.78 44.12 27.67
C GLN A 128 -6.03 43.29 27.32
N THR A 129 -7.13 43.77 27.90
CA THR A 129 -8.48 43.98 27.35
C THR A 129 -9.20 42.88 26.56
N GLN A 130 -10.34 42.51 27.15
CA GLN A 130 -11.54 41.93 26.54
C GLN A 130 -11.97 42.67 25.25
N GLN A 131 -12.46 41.90 24.28
CA GLN A 131 -13.70 42.26 23.59
C GLN A 131 -14.41 41.01 23.05
N SER A 132 -15.66 40.89 23.45
CA SER A 132 -16.64 39.86 23.07
C SER A 132 -17.39 40.23 21.80
N SER A 133 -18.33 39.35 21.42
CA SER A 133 -19.47 39.51 20.50
C SER A 133 -19.16 39.03 19.08
N ALA A 134 -19.96 38.23 18.37
CA ALA A 134 -21.30 37.68 18.61
C ALA A 134 -21.54 36.52 17.61
N ALA A 135 -22.29 35.50 18.03
CA ALA A 135 -23.28 34.78 17.18
C ALA A 135 -24.66 35.31 17.63
N PRO A 136 -25.76 35.28 16.83
CA PRO A 136 -26.30 34.12 16.09
C PRO A 136 -26.88 34.54 14.70
N GLU A 137 -27.43 33.73 13.80
CA GLU A 137 -28.67 32.94 13.88
C GLU A 137 -28.90 32.11 12.59
N PRO A 138 -29.84 31.15 12.60
CA PRO A 138 -30.03 30.12 11.59
C PRO A 138 -31.04 30.52 10.51
N ILE A 139 -31.00 29.84 9.35
CA ILE A 139 -32.13 29.83 8.42
C ILE A 139 -32.61 28.39 8.24
N VAL A 140 -33.81 28.18 8.76
CA VAL A 140 -34.72 27.08 8.51
C VAL A 140 -35.41 27.30 7.16
N ALA A 141 -35.45 26.27 6.31
CA ALA A 141 -36.51 26.11 5.32
C ALA A 141 -36.76 24.62 5.04
N THR A 142 -37.77 24.10 5.72
CA THR A 142 -38.52 22.87 5.42
C THR A 142 -39.35 23.01 4.14
N ARG A 143 -39.52 21.91 3.37
CA ARG A 143 -40.77 21.35 2.77
C ARG A 143 -40.50 20.45 1.53
N PRO A 144 -41.44 19.61 1.06
CA PRO A 144 -41.76 18.30 1.64
C PRO A 144 -41.74 17.16 0.58
N ALA A 145 -42.02 15.96 1.07
CA ALA A 145 -42.21 14.71 0.34
C ALA A 145 -43.22 14.77 -0.82
N GLU A 146 -43.04 13.87 -1.79
CA GLU A 146 -44.03 12.84 -2.19
C GLU A 146 -43.63 12.20 -3.53
N SER A 147 -43.25 10.93 -3.53
CA SER A 147 -43.70 10.02 -4.60
C SER A 147 -43.80 8.58 -4.08
N LYS A 148 -45.03 8.10 -4.16
CA LYS A 148 -45.52 6.74 -3.99
C LYS A 148 -44.56 5.69 -4.56
N ALA A 149 -44.12 4.76 -3.71
CA ALA A 149 -43.71 3.43 -4.13
C ALA A 149 -44.93 2.50 -4.01
N GLU A 150 -45.31 1.93 -5.13
CA GLU A 150 -46.34 0.91 -5.27
C GLU A 150 -45.81 -0.42 -4.74
N VAL A 151 -46.53 -0.98 -3.77
CA VAL A 151 -46.27 -2.27 -3.14
C VAL A 151 -46.86 -3.34 -4.05
N VAL A 152 -46.01 -4.16 -4.67
CA VAL A 152 -46.40 -5.45 -5.23
C VAL A 152 -45.97 -6.51 -4.22
N GLN A 153 -46.96 -7.08 -3.53
CA GLN A 153 -46.83 -8.31 -2.76
C GLN A 153 -46.87 -9.48 -3.74
N GLU A 154 -45.78 -10.23 -3.84
CA GLU A 154 -45.82 -11.61 -4.33
C GLU A 154 -45.47 -12.57 -3.20
N ASP A 155 -46.49 -13.32 -2.79
CA ASP A 155 -46.42 -14.53 -1.99
C ASP A 155 -45.56 -15.58 -2.68
N HIS A 156 -44.40 -15.94 -2.10
CA HIS A 156 -43.74 -17.22 -2.36
C HIS A 156 -43.40 -17.89 -1.04
N SER A 157 -44.44 -18.49 -0.45
CA SER A 157 -44.32 -19.51 0.59
C SER A 157 -43.78 -20.81 -0.02
N GLY A 158 -42.63 -21.26 0.47
CA GLY A 158 -42.24 -22.67 0.46
C GLY A 158 -40.91 -22.96 -0.23
N ASN A 159 -39.85 -23.12 0.56
CA ASN A 159 -39.35 -24.46 0.90
C ASN A 159 -38.20 -24.35 1.90
N ARG A 160 -38.46 -24.79 3.13
CA ARG A 160 -37.49 -24.84 4.24
C ARG A 160 -36.88 -26.24 4.24
N ASN A 161 -35.56 -26.30 4.46
CA ASN A 161 -34.76 -27.47 4.88
C ASN A 161 -34.22 -28.39 3.77
N LYS A 162 -33.00 -28.07 3.31
CA LYS A 162 -31.92 -29.06 3.27
C LYS A 162 -30.58 -28.34 3.45
N VAL A 163 -30.22 -28.11 4.72
CA VAL A 163 -28.85 -27.76 5.12
C VAL A 163 -27.99 -28.94 4.71
N THR A 164 -27.34 -28.80 3.57
CA THR A 164 -26.35 -29.77 3.10
C THR A 164 -25.04 -29.27 3.69
N GLU A 165 -24.65 -29.89 4.79
CA GLU A 165 -23.32 -29.81 5.38
C GLU A 165 -22.34 -30.45 4.38
N VAL A 166 -22.04 -29.72 3.30
CA VAL A 166 -20.97 -30.10 2.38
C VAL A 166 -19.68 -29.63 3.02
N GLU A 167 -19.05 -30.54 3.74
CA GLU A 167 -17.66 -30.46 4.15
C GLU A 167 -16.83 -29.88 3.00
N SER A 168 -16.32 -28.67 3.21
CA SER A 168 -15.29 -28.07 2.39
C SER A 168 -14.03 -28.93 2.51
N LYS A 169 -13.91 -29.95 1.65
CA LYS A 169 -12.63 -30.57 1.35
C LYS A 169 -11.73 -29.48 0.78
N ALA A 170 -10.97 -28.83 1.64
CA ALA A 170 -10.01 -27.80 1.29
C ALA A 170 -9.08 -28.38 0.23
N ASN A 171 -9.16 -27.87 -0.99
CA ASN A 171 -8.31 -28.30 -2.08
C ASN A 171 -6.86 -27.93 -1.71
N PRO A 172 -5.99 -28.92 -1.42
CA PRO A 172 -4.65 -28.66 -0.86
C PRO A 172 -3.73 -27.88 -1.83
N ASN A 173 -4.17 -27.64 -3.06
CA ASN A 173 -3.43 -26.89 -4.07
C ASN A 173 -3.83 -25.41 -4.20
N LYS A 174 -4.76 -24.88 -3.38
CA LYS A 174 -5.09 -23.45 -3.44
C LYS A 174 -4.00 -22.64 -2.73
N LEU A 175 -3.14 -21.98 -3.50
CA LEU A 175 -2.19 -21.00 -2.99
C LEU A 175 -2.91 -19.95 -2.13
N THR A 176 -2.30 -19.59 -1.00
CA THR A 176 -2.76 -18.48 -0.16
C THR A 176 -2.67 -17.16 -0.92
N THR A 177 -3.44 -16.14 -0.52
CA THR A 177 -3.35 -14.78 -1.10
C THR A 177 -1.91 -14.27 -1.11
N ALA A 178 -1.18 -14.45 -0.01
CA ALA A 178 0.23 -14.05 0.09
C ALA A 178 1.11 -14.71 -0.97
N ASN A 179 0.99 -16.03 -1.17
CA ASN A 179 1.78 -16.75 -2.17
C ASN A 179 1.42 -16.32 -3.60
N ARG A 180 0.14 -16.06 -3.86
CA ARG A 180 -0.32 -15.58 -5.16
C ARG A 180 0.19 -14.18 -5.47
N ILE A 181 0.19 -13.29 -4.48
CA ILE A 181 0.74 -11.94 -4.65
C ILE A 181 2.26 -11.98 -4.82
N ALA A 182 2.98 -12.79 -4.02
CA ALA A 182 4.42 -12.96 -4.20
C ALA A 182 4.76 -13.45 -5.62
N LYS A 183 3.94 -14.34 -6.18
CA LYS A 183 4.05 -14.73 -7.59
C LYS A 183 3.83 -13.54 -8.53
N LEU A 184 2.78 -12.73 -8.33
CA LEU A 184 2.56 -11.53 -9.16
C LEU A 184 3.66 -10.47 -9.02
N ASP A 185 4.27 -10.32 -7.84
CA ASP A 185 5.43 -9.45 -7.61
C ASP A 185 6.64 -9.91 -8.45
N SER A 186 6.77 -11.22 -8.72
CA SER A 186 7.82 -11.76 -9.60
C SER A 186 7.49 -11.67 -11.09
N GLU A 187 6.20 -11.61 -11.46
CA GLU A 187 5.75 -11.59 -12.86
C GLU A 187 5.82 -10.20 -13.48
N GLY A 188 5.54 -9.16 -12.68
CA GLY A 188 5.37 -7.82 -13.18
C GLY A 188 5.23 -6.78 -12.08
N HIS A 189 4.52 -5.71 -12.37
CA HIS A 189 4.50 -4.53 -11.49
C HIS A 189 3.10 -4.17 -11.01
N ALA A 190 2.12 -5.07 -11.23
CA ALA A 190 0.73 -4.81 -10.84
C ALA A 190 0.59 -4.56 -9.33
N PRO A 191 1.09 -5.43 -8.42
CA PRO A 191 0.83 -5.24 -6.99
C PRO A 191 1.53 -3.98 -6.44
N ILE A 192 2.77 -3.73 -6.84
CA ILE A 192 3.57 -2.59 -6.36
C ILE A 192 3.12 -1.24 -6.93
N ARG A 193 2.41 -1.19 -8.08
CA ARG A 193 1.92 0.07 -8.68
C ARG A 193 0.42 0.29 -8.55
N HIS A 194 -0.34 -0.77 -8.30
CA HIS A 194 -1.81 -0.76 -8.35
C HIS A 194 -2.49 -1.63 -7.29
N GLY A 195 -1.74 -2.25 -6.37
CA GLY A 195 -2.27 -3.06 -5.28
C GLY A 195 -2.97 -2.26 -4.17
N GLY A 196 -3.32 -2.94 -3.08
CA GLY A 196 -4.04 -2.33 -1.95
C GLY A 196 -3.29 -1.17 -1.27
N PRO A 197 -3.91 -0.48 -0.31
CA PRO A 197 -3.29 0.58 0.49
C PRO A 197 -1.99 0.14 1.18
N ASN A 198 -1.88 -1.13 1.54
CA ASN A 198 -0.66 -1.78 2.07
C ASN A 198 0.39 -2.02 0.97
N ARG A 199 0.34 -1.37 -0.19
CA ARG A 199 1.34 -1.48 -1.27
C ARG A 199 1.48 -0.16 -1.98
N VAL A 200 0.35 0.52 -2.19
CA VAL A 200 0.27 1.82 -2.82
C VAL A 200 -0.54 2.72 -1.91
N THR A 201 0.11 3.59 -1.15
CA THR A 201 -0.57 4.57 -0.29
C THR A 201 -1.35 5.60 -1.12
N ASP A 202 -2.31 6.28 -0.50
CA ASP A 202 -3.02 7.39 -1.16
C ASP A 202 -2.06 8.52 -1.56
N LEU A 203 -1.06 8.81 -0.71
CA LEU A 203 0.00 9.76 -1.03
C LEU A 203 0.80 9.34 -2.28
N GLN A 204 1.10 8.06 -2.47
CA GLN A 204 1.75 7.58 -3.70
C GLN A 204 0.86 7.76 -4.93
N LEU A 205 -0.46 7.59 -4.81
CA LEU A 205 -1.39 7.88 -5.92
C LEU A 205 -1.43 9.38 -6.24
N GLU A 206 -1.49 10.22 -5.22
CA GLU A 206 -1.43 11.68 -5.37
C GLU A 206 -0.12 12.12 -6.03
N ASP A 207 1.03 11.66 -5.52
CA ASP A 207 2.35 11.98 -6.06
C ASP A 207 2.53 11.46 -7.49
N ARG A 208 1.98 10.28 -7.80
CA ARG A 208 1.94 9.77 -9.17
C ARG A 208 1.10 10.65 -10.08
N ALA A 209 -0.10 11.05 -9.65
CA ALA A 209 -0.98 11.89 -10.44
C ALA A 209 -0.41 13.31 -10.60
N MET A 210 0.19 13.89 -9.56
CA MET A 210 0.58 15.30 -9.51
C MET A 210 2.01 15.54 -9.96
N LYS A 211 2.95 14.70 -9.49
CA LYS A 211 4.40 14.87 -9.68
C LYS A 211 4.97 13.87 -10.69
N GLY A 212 4.19 12.84 -11.05
CA GLY A 212 4.62 11.79 -11.96
C GLY A 212 5.57 10.79 -11.32
N PHE A 213 5.51 10.65 -9.99
CA PHE A 213 6.34 9.69 -9.28
C PHE A 213 5.82 8.26 -9.51
N ASP A 214 6.73 7.33 -9.73
CA ASP A 214 6.43 5.89 -9.76
C ASP A 214 6.18 5.41 -8.33
N PRO A 215 5.02 4.82 -8.00
CA PRO A 215 4.78 4.28 -6.67
C PRO A 215 5.87 3.30 -6.21
N ALA A 216 6.46 2.55 -7.16
CA ALA A 216 7.50 1.57 -6.84
C ALA A 216 8.83 2.21 -6.44
N SER A 217 9.27 3.29 -7.12
CA SER A 217 10.56 3.94 -6.81
C SER A 217 10.45 5.13 -5.87
N GLY A 218 9.25 5.72 -5.72
CA GLY A 218 9.04 7.00 -5.04
C GLY A 218 9.62 8.21 -5.79
N THR A 219 10.07 8.06 -7.03
CA THR A 219 10.72 9.13 -7.82
C THR A 219 10.07 9.30 -9.19
N ALA A 220 10.45 10.35 -9.94
CA ALA A 220 10.00 10.55 -11.32
C ALA A 220 10.56 9.52 -12.33
N TYR A 221 11.37 8.56 -11.88
CA TYR A 221 11.99 7.53 -12.71
C TYR A 221 11.32 6.16 -12.50
N ASP A 222 11.25 5.41 -13.59
CA ASP A 222 10.65 4.08 -13.63
C ASP A 222 11.54 3.07 -12.90
N ALA A 223 11.00 2.37 -11.90
CA ALA A 223 11.74 1.39 -11.12
C ALA A 223 12.22 0.20 -11.97
N PHE A 224 11.50 -0.13 -13.04
CA PHE A 224 11.68 -1.38 -13.77
C PHE A 224 12.28 -1.19 -15.17
N ASN A 225 12.26 0.04 -15.68
CA ASN A 225 12.77 0.35 -17.01
C ASN A 225 13.96 1.29 -16.92
N LYS A 226 15.04 0.91 -17.60
CA LYS A 226 16.22 1.74 -17.82
C LYS A 226 16.45 1.93 -19.32
N PHE A 227 17.23 2.94 -19.70
CA PHE A 227 17.74 3.04 -21.05
C PHE A 227 18.81 1.95 -21.31
N PRO A 228 19.17 1.66 -22.57
CA PRO A 228 20.19 0.65 -22.89
C PRO A 228 21.57 0.93 -22.26
N ASP A 229 21.88 2.18 -21.96
CA ASP A 229 23.09 2.61 -21.26
C ASP A 229 23.02 2.44 -19.72
N GLY A 230 21.90 1.90 -19.21
CA GLY A 230 21.64 1.70 -17.80
C GLY A 230 21.12 2.92 -17.05
N SER A 231 20.96 4.08 -17.71
CA SER A 231 20.46 5.29 -17.06
C SER A 231 18.96 5.20 -16.72
N PRO A 232 18.49 5.87 -15.65
CA PRO A 232 17.08 5.82 -15.25
C PRO A 232 16.14 6.37 -16.33
N LYS A 233 15.09 5.62 -16.66
CA LYS A 233 14.07 6.07 -17.62
C LYS A 233 12.98 6.86 -16.89
N PRO A 234 12.50 8.00 -17.41
CA PRO A 234 11.37 8.71 -16.80
C PRO A 234 10.12 7.82 -16.73
N HIS A 235 9.42 7.84 -15.60
CA HIS A 235 8.18 7.08 -15.43
C HIS A 235 7.05 7.71 -16.27
N LYS A 236 6.32 6.86 -17.00
CA LYS A 236 5.18 7.30 -17.80
C LYS A 236 3.93 7.33 -16.92
N VAL A 237 3.45 8.54 -16.64
CA VAL A 237 2.20 8.77 -15.89
C VAL A 237 1.12 9.41 -16.76
N GLY A 238 -0.12 8.97 -16.53
CA GLY A 238 -1.32 9.57 -17.10
C GLY A 238 -1.86 10.75 -16.26
N ARG A 239 -3.15 11.04 -16.45
CA ARG A 239 -3.90 11.98 -15.61
C ARG A 239 -4.44 11.33 -14.33
N ASN A 240 -4.75 10.04 -14.42
CA ASN A 240 -5.34 9.26 -13.35
C ASN A 240 -4.25 8.34 -12.76
N ALA A 241 -4.20 8.25 -11.43
CA ALA A 241 -3.44 7.27 -10.69
C ALA A 241 -4.43 6.39 -9.93
N THR A 242 -4.49 5.10 -10.26
CA THR A 242 -5.54 4.20 -9.79
C THR A 242 -4.96 2.95 -9.17
N ALA A 243 -5.69 2.37 -8.22
CA ALA A 243 -5.31 1.15 -7.52
C ALA A 243 -6.55 0.41 -7.03
N PHE A 244 -6.37 -0.87 -6.70
CA PHE A 244 -7.36 -1.65 -5.99
C PHE A 244 -7.35 -1.30 -4.48
N ILE A 245 -8.42 -1.63 -3.77
CA ILE A 245 -8.50 -1.42 -2.31
C ILE A 245 -7.82 -2.53 -1.50
N SER A 246 -7.49 -3.66 -2.12
CA SER A 246 -6.82 -4.78 -1.46
C SER A 246 -6.14 -5.71 -2.47
N ASP A 247 -5.25 -6.55 -1.96
CA ASP A 247 -4.59 -7.59 -2.73
C ASP A 247 -5.58 -8.65 -3.23
N ASP A 248 -6.59 -9.02 -2.42
CA ASP A 248 -7.63 -9.97 -2.85
C ASP A 248 -8.46 -9.45 -4.03
N VAL A 249 -8.74 -8.14 -4.05
CA VAL A 249 -9.46 -7.51 -5.16
C VAL A 249 -8.61 -7.50 -6.44
N LEU A 250 -7.31 -7.24 -6.32
CA LEU A 250 -6.37 -7.34 -7.45
C LEU A 250 -6.33 -8.77 -8.00
N LEU A 251 -6.22 -9.77 -7.12
CA LEU A 251 -6.23 -11.18 -7.52
C LEU A 251 -7.54 -11.59 -8.20
N LYS A 252 -8.68 -11.14 -7.67
CA LYS A 252 -10.00 -11.37 -8.28
C LYS A 252 -10.07 -10.80 -9.69
N ALA A 253 -9.52 -9.59 -9.91
CA ALA A 253 -9.46 -8.99 -11.24
C ALA A 253 -8.52 -9.76 -12.20
N ASP A 254 -7.36 -10.22 -11.74
CA ASP A 254 -6.47 -11.05 -12.57
C ASP A 254 -7.12 -12.39 -12.94
N ASP A 255 -7.75 -13.07 -11.98
CA ASP A 255 -8.47 -14.33 -12.21
C ASP A 255 -9.56 -14.14 -13.28
N PHE A 256 -10.40 -13.11 -13.11
CA PHE A 256 -11.47 -12.82 -14.05
C PHE A 256 -10.93 -12.48 -15.44
N ALA A 257 -9.84 -11.70 -15.52
CA ALA A 257 -9.20 -11.38 -16.78
C ALA A 257 -8.65 -12.63 -17.48
N ARG A 258 -7.95 -13.52 -16.78
CA ARG A 258 -7.41 -14.79 -17.33
C ARG A 258 -8.50 -15.75 -17.79
N ASP A 259 -9.64 -15.77 -17.11
CA ASP A 259 -10.76 -16.65 -17.49
C ASP A 259 -11.55 -16.15 -18.71
N SER A 260 -11.40 -14.86 -19.05
CA SER A 260 -12.15 -14.22 -20.12
C SER A 260 -11.86 -14.80 -21.52
N THR A 261 -12.88 -14.74 -22.38
CA THR A 261 -12.72 -15.09 -23.81
C THR A 261 -11.74 -14.15 -24.52
N GLN A 262 -11.68 -12.88 -24.11
CA GLN A 262 -10.75 -11.90 -24.68
C GLN A 262 -9.30 -12.31 -24.42
N PHE A 263 -8.95 -12.67 -23.18
CA PHE A 263 -7.60 -13.15 -22.85
C PHE A 263 -7.20 -14.35 -23.70
N LYS A 264 -8.06 -15.37 -23.79
CA LYS A 264 -7.79 -16.60 -24.57
C LYS A 264 -7.52 -16.29 -26.05
N LYS A 265 -8.32 -15.39 -26.64
CA LYS A 265 -8.14 -14.93 -28.03
C LYS A 265 -6.84 -14.15 -28.20
N ASN A 266 -6.58 -13.18 -27.33
CA ASN A 266 -5.40 -12.32 -27.41
C ASN A 266 -4.10 -13.13 -27.23
N VAL A 267 -4.07 -14.09 -26.31
CA VAL A 267 -2.92 -15.00 -26.12
C VAL A 267 -2.68 -15.86 -27.35
N ALA A 268 -3.74 -16.41 -27.95
CA ALA A 268 -3.60 -17.22 -29.17
C ALA A 268 -3.05 -16.38 -30.33
N ALA A 269 -3.54 -15.15 -30.50
CA ALA A 269 -3.06 -14.21 -31.51
C ALA A 269 -1.58 -13.85 -31.30
N ALA A 270 -1.20 -13.44 -30.08
CA ALA A 270 0.19 -13.10 -29.74
C ALA A 270 1.15 -14.27 -29.99
N ARG A 271 0.76 -15.50 -29.64
CA ARG A 271 1.55 -16.71 -29.94
C ARG A 271 1.70 -16.96 -31.44
N THR A 272 0.65 -16.72 -32.22
CA THR A 272 0.67 -16.91 -33.68
C THR A 272 1.59 -15.90 -34.35
N ASN A 273 1.61 -14.66 -33.84
CA ASN A 273 2.40 -13.57 -34.39
C ASN A 273 3.85 -13.54 -33.88
N GLY A 274 4.15 -14.24 -32.78
CA GLY A 274 5.44 -14.11 -32.09
C GLY A 274 5.57 -12.82 -31.27
N ASP A 275 4.44 -12.24 -30.84
CA ASP A 275 4.43 -11.02 -30.05
C ASP A 275 4.84 -11.30 -28.59
N MET A 276 5.72 -10.47 -28.05
CA MET A 276 6.13 -10.57 -26.64
C MET A 276 5.01 -10.12 -25.69
N PHE A 277 4.12 -9.24 -26.14
CA PHE A 277 3.01 -8.73 -25.34
C PHE A 277 1.68 -9.17 -25.92
N VAL A 278 0.78 -9.55 -25.02
CA VAL A 278 -0.61 -9.87 -25.35
C VAL A 278 -1.38 -8.55 -25.45
N ASP A 279 -2.27 -8.44 -26.44
CA ASP A 279 -3.18 -7.29 -26.53
C ASP A 279 -3.93 -7.09 -25.20
N PRO A 280 -4.12 -5.84 -24.74
CA PRO A 280 -4.75 -5.59 -23.45
C PRO A 280 -6.13 -6.24 -23.33
N VAL A 281 -6.39 -6.82 -22.16
CA VAL A 281 -7.71 -7.32 -21.77
C VAL A 281 -8.39 -6.19 -21.01
N GLU A 282 -9.53 -5.73 -21.52
CA GLU A 282 -10.29 -4.61 -20.96
C GLU A 282 -11.72 -5.08 -20.67
N LEU A 283 -12.05 -5.19 -19.38
CA LEU A 283 -13.33 -5.74 -18.92
C LEU A 283 -14.02 -4.72 -18.00
N PRO A 284 -15.33 -4.48 -18.12
CA PRO A 284 -16.04 -3.55 -17.26
C PRO A 284 -15.85 -3.86 -15.77
N LEU A 285 -15.60 -2.85 -14.95
CA LEU A 285 -15.46 -3.03 -13.50
C LEU A 285 -16.70 -3.69 -12.88
N GLN A 286 -17.88 -3.34 -13.38
CA GLN A 286 -19.15 -3.92 -12.96
C GLN A 286 -19.25 -5.42 -13.24
N ASP A 287 -18.69 -5.91 -14.35
CA ASP A 287 -18.69 -7.33 -14.68
C ASP A 287 -17.75 -8.13 -13.75
N VAL A 288 -16.63 -7.53 -13.36
CA VAL A 288 -15.61 -8.15 -12.50
C VAL A 288 -16.07 -8.19 -11.04
N PHE A 289 -16.61 -7.08 -10.55
CA PHE A 289 -16.85 -6.88 -9.12
C PHE A 289 -18.31 -6.91 -8.72
N GLY A 290 -19.25 -6.70 -9.64
CA GLY A 290 -20.67 -6.56 -9.36
C GLY A 290 -21.12 -5.09 -9.34
N SER A 291 -22.36 -4.85 -8.93
CA SER A 291 -22.94 -3.50 -8.85
C SER A 291 -22.23 -2.57 -7.86
N ASP A 292 -21.52 -3.12 -6.88
CA ASP A 292 -20.73 -2.41 -5.88
C ASP A 292 -19.28 -2.17 -6.33
N TYR A 293 -18.94 -2.32 -7.62
CA TYR A 293 -17.57 -2.23 -8.12
C TYR A 293 -16.77 -1.00 -7.66
N GLN A 294 -17.44 0.13 -7.39
CA GLN A 294 -16.79 1.35 -6.90
C GLN A 294 -16.15 1.18 -5.52
N SER A 295 -16.65 0.28 -4.66
CA SER A 295 -16.01 -0.01 -3.37
C SER A 295 -14.76 -0.88 -3.51
N HIS A 296 -14.41 -1.35 -4.72
CA HIS A 296 -13.26 -2.24 -4.96
C HIS A 296 -12.06 -1.49 -5.56
N VAL A 297 -12.24 -0.22 -5.95
CA VAL A 297 -11.21 0.58 -6.61
C VAL A 297 -11.08 1.95 -5.97
N ARG A 298 -9.92 2.56 -6.13
CA ARG A 298 -9.64 3.93 -5.70
C ARG A 298 -8.69 4.60 -6.67
N GLY A 299 -8.66 5.92 -6.66
CA GLY A 299 -7.77 6.66 -7.51
C GLY A 299 -7.86 8.16 -7.33
N VAL A 300 -6.86 8.82 -7.89
CA VAL A 300 -6.71 10.27 -7.88
C VAL A 300 -6.58 10.76 -9.32
N THR A 301 -7.39 11.75 -9.68
CA THR A 301 -7.36 12.43 -10.98
C THR A 301 -6.77 13.82 -10.82
N ARG A 302 -5.70 14.10 -11.56
CA ARG A 302 -5.06 15.42 -11.60
C ARG A 302 -5.98 16.48 -12.23
N LEU A 303 -6.16 17.59 -11.53
CA LEU A 303 -6.69 18.85 -12.05
C LEU A 303 -5.56 19.67 -12.69
N GLY A 304 -5.87 20.37 -13.79
CA GLY A 304 -4.87 21.07 -14.58
C GLY A 304 -4.04 20.17 -15.49
N SER A 305 -2.97 20.73 -16.05
CA SER A 305 -2.08 20.02 -16.99
C SER A 305 -0.97 19.28 -16.24
N LYS A 306 -0.28 18.34 -16.90
CA LYS A 306 0.90 17.67 -16.30
C LYS A 306 2.01 18.66 -15.92
N LYS A 307 2.17 19.76 -16.66
CA LYS A 307 3.20 20.78 -16.41
C LYS A 307 2.78 21.84 -15.37
N ASN A 308 1.48 21.99 -15.15
CA ASN A 308 0.92 22.94 -14.20
C ASN A 308 -0.30 22.30 -13.51
N PRO A 309 -0.05 21.36 -12.59
CA PRO A 309 -1.12 20.73 -11.81
C PRO A 309 -1.68 21.74 -10.80
N THR A 310 -3.00 21.82 -10.68
CA THR A 310 -3.68 22.78 -9.79
C THR A 310 -4.32 22.13 -8.57
N GLY A 311 -4.31 20.81 -8.49
CA GLY A 311 -4.90 20.01 -7.43
C GLY A 311 -5.30 18.64 -7.96
N HIS A 312 -6.06 17.90 -7.18
CA HIS A 312 -6.60 16.60 -7.58
C HIS A 312 -7.98 16.37 -6.98
N ILE A 313 -8.71 15.41 -7.54
CA ILE A 313 -10.00 14.93 -7.05
C ILE A 313 -10.02 13.39 -7.05
N PRO A 314 -10.92 12.75 -6.29
CA PRO A 314 -11.17 11.32 -6.46
C PRO A 314 -11.49 10.99 -7.91
N THR A 315 -10.91 9.89 -8.42
CA THR A 315 -11.19 9.41 -9.78
C THR A 315 -12.62 8.89 -9.88
N ASP A 316 -13.35 9.34 -10.89
CA ASP A 316 -14.64 8.75 -11.27
C ASP A 316 -14.40 7.46 -12.07
N PHE A 317 -14.95 6.36 -11.56
CA PHE A 317 -14.86 5.03 -12.18
C PHE A 317 -16.15 4.61 -12.88
N THR A 318 -17.11 5.51 -13.05
CA THR A 318 -18.33 5.26 -13.83
C THR A 318 -17.96 4.76 -15.23
N ASP A 319 -18.54 3.64 -15.64
CA ASP A 319 -18.22 2.91 -16.88
C ASP A 319 -16.72 2.54 -17.05
N GLY A 320 -15.95 2.51 -15.96
CA GLY A 320 -14.56 2.13 -15.98
C GLY A 320 -14.36 0.65 -16.26
N THR A 321 -13.16 0.29 -16.72
CA THR A 321 -12.73 -1.09 -16.95
C THR A 321 -11.60 -1.47 -16.00
N ILE A 322 -11.33 -2.76 -15.81
CA ILE A 322 -9.96 -3.19 -15.51
C ILE A 322 -9.19 -3.25 -16.82
N LYS A 323 -7.89 -2.97 -16.78
CA LYS A 323 -6.98 -3.16 -17.91
C LYS A 323 -5.82 -4.05 -17.50
N ALA A 324 -5.79 -5.26 -18.04
CA ALA A 324 -4.75 -6.24 -17.79
C ALA A 324 -3.83 -6.35 -19.02
N ILE A 325 -2.52 -6.30 -18.80
CA ILE A 325 -1.51 -6.48 -19.84
C ILE A 325 -0.65 -7.67 -19.43
N TYR A 326 -0.56 -8.65 -20.34
CA TYR A 326 0.21 -9.87 -20.13
C TYR A 326 1.42 -9.92 -21.06
N LYS A 327 2.44 -10.65 -20.65
CA LYS A 327 3.66 -10.90 -21.42
C LYS A 327 3.78 -12.40 -21.69
N LEU A 328 4.28 -12.74 -22.87
CA LEU A 328 4.74 -14.07 -23.23
C LEU A 328 6.25 -14.15 -23.00
N ASP A 329 6.70 -15.23 -22.36
CA ASP A 329 8.11 -15.60 -22.34
C ASP A 329 8.49 -16.40 -23.60
N GLU A 330 9.78 -16.74 -23.73
CA GLU A 330 10.32 -17.51 -24.86
C GLU A 330 9.72 -18.93 -24.96
N ASN A 331 9.17 -19.46 -23.87
CA ASN A 331 8.52 -20.77 -23.81
C ASN A 331 7.00 -20.68 -24.07
N GLY A 332 6.48 -19.47 -24.29
CA GLY A 332 5.06 -19.21 -24.49
C GLY A 332 4.23 -19.21 -23.19
N ASN A 333 4.87 -19.19 -22.02
CA ASN A 333 4.18 -19.00 -20.75
C ASN A 333 3.69 -17.56 -20.63
N VAL A 334 2.53 -17.39 -20.02
CA VAL A 334 1.88 -16.08 -19.87
C VAL A 334 2.01 -15.60 -18.43
N SER A 335 2.65 -14.44 -18.25
CA SER A 335 2.77 -13.75 -16.97
C SER A 335 2.06 -12.40 -17.01
N LEU A 336 1.56 -11.94 -15.86
CA LEU A 336 0.94 -10.62 -15.74
C LEU A 336 2.03 -9.56 -15.70
N HIS A 337 2.03 -8.66 -16.68
CA HIS A 337 2.96 -7.53 -16.70
C HIS A 337 2.44 -6.37 -15.84
N THR A 338 1.17 -5.98 -16.03
CA THR A 338 0.50 -4.98 -15.18
C THR A 338 -1.03 -5.15 -15.24
N LEU A 339 -1.72 -4.72 -14.19
CA LEU A 339 -3.17 -4.72 -14.06
C LEU A 339 -3.59 -3.50 -13.24
N TYR A 340 -4.58 -2.75 -13.73
CA TYR A 340 -5.06 -1.56 -13.02
C TYR A 340 -6.52 -1.21 -13.36
N PRO A 341 -7.24 -0.52 -12.45
CA PRO A 341 -8.52 0.13 -12.78
C PRO A 341 -8.31 1.26 -13.78
N ASN A 342 -9.05 1.26 -14.87
CA ASN A 342 -8.96 2.20 -15.96
C ASN A 342 -10.27 2.99 -16.09
N PRO A 343 -10.35 4.21 -15.53
CA PRO A 343 -11.54 5.05 -15.65
C PRO A 343 -11.72 5.49 -17.10
N LYS A 344 -12.97 5.71 -17.50
CA LYS A 344 -13.29 6.28 -18.81
C LYS A 344 -12.85 7.75 -18.81
N LEU A 345 -12.16 8.17 -19.88
CA LEU A 345 -11.62 9.54 -20.03
C LEU A 345 -12.66 10.51 -20.59
#